data_AF-A0A9R0ZRT9-F1
#
_entry.id   AF-A0A9R0ZRT9-F1
#
_cell.length_a   1.000
_cell.length_b   1.000
_cell.length_c   1.000
_cell.angle_alpha   90.00
_cell.angle_beta   90.00
_cell.angle_gamma   90.00
#
_symmetry.space_group_name_H-M   'P 1'
#
loop_
_entity.id
_entity.type
_entity.pdbx_description
1 polymer ?
#
loop_
_entity_poly.entity_id
_entity_poly.type
_entity_poly.pdbx_seq_one_letter_code
_entity_poly.pdbx_strand_id
1 'polypeptide(L)'
;MERRGAAAAPSLELPGFRFHPTEEELLEFYLKHHVTRNNKQQQLRAPFDIIPTVHLYRHDPWDLPGLAAIASEREWYFFVPRDGARKHASGVAGGGRPSRTTERGFWKATGSDRAVRCAADPKRLVGLKKTLVYYQGRAPRGTKTDWVMNEYRLPDLAGAGAGEQQDVVLCKVYRKAVSLKELEQRVAMEELARTRSSRPSTPSCSTMATTG
;
A
#
# COMPACT_ATOMS: atom_id res chain seq x y z
N MET A 1 -20.84 16.44 25.75
CA MET A 1 -19.78 15.68 25.05
C MET A 1 -20.33 14.30 24.75
N GLU A 2 -20.78 14.11 23.50
CA GLU A 2 -20.15 13.19 22.52
C GLU A 2 -20.61 11.74 22.76
N ARG A 3 -21.20 11.05 21.79
CA ARG A 3 -20.59 10.72 20.50
C ARG A 3 -21.62 10.76 19.37
N ARG A 4 -21.39 11.61 18.36
CA ARG A 4 -22.01 11.43 17.04
C ARG A 4 -21.24 10.31 16.35
N GLY A 5 -21.87 9.15 16.19
CA GLY A 5 -21.37 8.10 15.32
C GLY A 5 -21.20 8.64 13.91
N ALA A 6 -20.03 8.44 13.31
CA ALA A 6 -19.82 8.70 11.90
C ALA A 6 -20.73 7.75 11.12
N ALA A 7 -21.73 8.30 10.43
CA ALA A 7 -22.51 7.54 9.47
C ALA A 7 -21.57 7.11 8.34
N ALA A 8 -21.41 5.80 8.16
CA ALA A 8 -20.78 5.24 6.98
C ALA A 8 -21.53 5.76 5.74
N ALA A 9 -20.79 6.20 4.73
CA ALA A 9 -21.39 6.62 3.47
C ALA A 9 -22.25 5.48 2.91
N PRO A 10 -23.45 5.75 2.37
CA PRO A 10 -24.30 4.71 1.82
C PRO A 10 -23.58 4.05 0.64
N SER A 11 -23.17 2.80 0.83
CA SER A 11 -22.92 1.88 -0.27
C SER A 11 -24.21 1.84 -1.10
N LEU A 12 -24.10 2.08 -2.40
CA LEU A 12 -25.17 1.72 -3.34
C LEU A 12 -25.24 0.18 -3.36
N GLU A 13 -25.92 -0.41 -2.37
CA GLU A 13 -26.05 -1.85 -2.17
C GLU A 13 -27.03 -2.48 -3.16
N LEU A 14 -26.76 -2.29 -4.45
CA LEU A 14 -27.36 -3.12 -5.49
C LEU A 14 -26.49 -4.37 -5.67
N PRO A 15 -27.07 -5.59 -5.62
CA PRO A 15 -26.32 -6.81 -5.85
C PRO A 15 -25.49 -6.75 -7.13
N GLY A 16 -24.19 -6.93 -7.02
CA GLY A 16 -23.25 -6.94 -8.14
C GLY A 16 -22.59 -5.59 -8.46
N PHE A 17 -23.11 -4.46 -7.95
CA PHE A 17 -22.43 -3.16 -8.12
C PHE A 17 -21.32 -3.02 -7.07
N ARG A 18 -20.10 -2.75 -7.53
CA ARG A 18 -18.93 -2.61 -6.66
C ARG A 18 -17.98 -1.56 -7.21
N PHE A 19 -17.24 -0.95 -6.30
CA PHE A 19 -16.21 0.00 -6.68
C PHE A 19 -15.01 -0.72 -7.31
N HIS A 20 -15.01 -0.82 -8.64
CA HIS A 20 -13.95 -1.49 -9.40
C HIS A 20 -13.45 -0.60 -10.56
N PRO A 21 -12.88 0.58 -10.26
CA PRO A 21 -12.40 1.50 -11.27
C PRO A 21 -11.21 0.91 -12.06
N THR A 22 -11.18 1.23 -13.34
CA THR A 22 -10.03 1.03 -14.22
C THR A 22 -8.86 1.95 -13.82
N GLU A 23 -7.65 1.62 -14.27
CA GLU A 23 -6.47 2.45 -13.98
C GLU A 23 -6.57 3.85 -14.58
N GLU A 24 -7.24 3.97 -15.73
CA GLU A 24 -7.52 5.26 -16.38
C GLU A 24 -8.47 6.10 -15.52
N GLU A 25 -9.58 5.52 -15.04
CA GLU A 25 -10.52 6.22 -14.15
C GLU A 25 -9.86 6.65 -12.83
N LEU A 26 -9.01 5.79 -12.24
CA LEU A 26 -8.25 6.14 -11.04
C LEU A 26 -7.40 7.40 -11.23
N LEU A 27 -6.79 7.58 -12.39
CA LEU A 27 -5.92 8.71 -12.69
C LEU A 27 -6.70 9.93 -13.18
N GLU A 28 -7.49 9.80 -14.24
CA GLU A 28 -8.15 10.92 -14.91
C GLU A 28 -9.37 11.44 -14.17
N PHE A 29 -10.11 10.55 -13.50
CA PHE A 29 -11.30 10.93 -12.75
C PHE A 29 -10.96 11.17 -11.29
N TYR A 30 -10.45 10.17 -10.55
CA TYR A 30 -10.28 10.30 -9.10
C TYR A 30 -9.10 11.19 -8.71
N LEU A 31 -7.88 10.84 -9.13
CA LEU A 31 -6.66 11.55 -8.70
C LEU A 31 -6.59 12.98 -9.26
N LYS A 32 -6.82 13.15 -10.58
CA LYS A 32 -6.80 14.48 -11.21
C LYS A 32 -7.84 15.43 -10.61
N HIS A 33 -9.04 14.94 -10.31
CA HIS A 33 -10.08 15.74 -9.67
C HIS A 33 -9.71 16.11 -8.24
N HIS A 34 -9.17 15.17 -7.44
CA HIS A 34 -8.70 15.44 -6.07
C HIS A 34 -7.64 16.56 -6.03
N VAL A 35 -6.64 16.50 -6.91
CA VAL A 35 -5.59 17.52 -7.01
C VAL A 35 -6.16 18.86 -7.46
N THR A 36 -7.01 18.88 -8.50
CA THR A 36 -7.59 20.13 -9.03
C THR A 36 -8.50 20.82 -8.03
N ARG A 37 -9.24 20.04 -7.23
CA ARG A 37 -10.16 20.56 -6.22
C ARG A 37 -9.44 21.12 -4.99
N ASN A 38 -8.35 20.51 -4.52
CA ASN A 38 -7.60 21.09 -3.41
C ASN A 38 -6.96 22.45 -3.77
N ASN A 39 -6.72 22.70 -5.06
CA ASN A 39 -6.15 23.96 -5.54
C ASN A 39 -7.18 25.08 -5.74
N LYS A 40 -8.45 24.74 -5.99
CA LYS A 40 -9.53 25.71 -6.12
C LYS A 40 -10.40 25.56 -4.89
N GLN A 41 -10.34 26.50 -3.97
CA GLN A 41 -11.03 26.62 -2.65
C GLN A 41 -12.57 26.41 -2.65
N GLN A 42 -13.11 25.51 -3.47
CA GLN A 42 -14.51 25.17 -3.66
C GLN A 42 -14.80 23.92 -2.84
N GLN A 43 -15.24 24.14 -1.60
CA GLN A 43 -15.69 23.11 -0.66
C GLN A 43 -17.11 22.59 -0.96
N LEU A 44 -17.49 22.43 -2.22
CA LEU A 44 -18.74 21.73 -2.53
C LEU A 44 -18.50 20.22 -2.38
N ARG A 45 -18.93 19.63 -1.25
CA ARG A 45 -18.91 18.18 -0.99
C ARG A 45 -19.66 17.44 -2.10
N ALA A 46 -18.94 17.12 -3.18
CA ALA A 46 -19.44 16.26 -4.22
C ALA A 46 -19.71 14.86 -3.63
N PRO A 47 -20.72 14.13 -4.15
CA PRO A 47 -21.12 12.81 -3.67
C PRO A 47 -20.07 11.68 -3.89
N PHE A 48 -18.83 12.03 -4.25
CA PHE A 48 -17.78 11.11 -4.70
C PHE A 48 -16.57 11.07 -3.76
N ASP A 49 -16.72 11.47 -2.49
CA ASP A 49 -15.67 11.40 -1.46
C ASP A 49 -15.54 9.97 -0.89
N ILE A 50 -15.37 9.02 -1.80
CA ILE A 50 -15.36 7.58 -1.53
C ILE A 50 -13.95 7.02 -1.34
N ILE A 51 -12.92 7.83 -1.61
CA ILE A 51 -11.51 7.51 -1.39
C ILE A 51 -10.96 8.47 -0.33
N PRO A 52 -10.67 8.01 0.89
CA PRO A 52 -10.17 8.88 1.96
C PRO A 52 -8.69 9.24 1.75
N THR A 53 -8.28 10.37 2.35
CA THR A 53 -6.87 10.77 2.42
C THR A 53 -6.22 10.20 3.68
N VAL A 54 -5.13 9.43 3.55
CA VAL A 54 -4.45 8.72 4.65
C VAL A 54 -2.93 8.83 4.52
N HIS A 55 -2.24 9.02 5.65
CA HIS A 55 -0.78 8.88 5.74
C HIS A 55 -0.39 7.39 5.74
N LEU A 56 -0.55 6.74 4.60
CA LEU A 56 -0.54 5.29 4.46
C LEU A 56 0.68 4.60 5.08
N TYR A 57 1.89 5.17 4.96
CA TYR A 57 3.12 4.56 5.46
C TYR A 57 3.23 4.54 7.00
N ARG A 58 2.29 5.16 7.73
CA ARG A 58 2.22 5.08 9.20
C ARG A 58 1.46 3.85 9.69
N HIS A 59 0.83 3.10 8.80
CA HIS A 59 -0.03 1.97 9.14
C HIS A 59 0.53 0.69 8.54
N ASP A 60 0.40 -0.41 9.28
CA ASP A 60 0.62 -1.73 8.71
C ASP A 60 -0.56 -2.09 7.78
N PRO A 61 -0.33 -2.94 6.76
CA PRO A 61 -1.33 -3.13 5.71
C PRO A 61 -2.66 -3.75 6.19
N TRP A 62 -2.65 -4.53 7.27
CA TRP A 62 -3.86 -5.11 7.87
C TRP A 62 -4.73 -4.09 8.63
N ASP A 63 -4.20 -2.91 8.95
CA ASP A 63 -4.97 -1.83 9.58
C ASP A 63 -5.70 -0.97 8.54
N LEU A 64 -5.18 -0.95 7.30
CA LEU A 64 -5.71 -0.11 6.21
C LEU A 64 -7.18 -0.38 5.86
N PRO A 65 -7.70 -1.62 5.84
CA PRO A 65 -9.11 -1.88 5.61
C PRO A 65 -10.04 -1.09 6.54
N GLY A 66 -9.65 -0.88 7.81
CA GLY A 66 -10.43 -0.12 8.78
C GLY A 66 -10.44 1.39 8.54
N LEU A 67 -9.58 1.90 7.64
CA LEU A 67 -9.49 3.31 7.28
C LEU A 67 -10.19 3.62 5.94
N ALA A 68 -10.65 2.59 5.21
CA ALA A 68 -11.30 2.77 3.93
C ALA A 68 -12.75 3.27 4.09
N ALA A 69 -13.19 4.16 3.20
CA ALA A 69 -14.56 4.65 3.22
C ALA A 69 -15.55 3.65 2.58
N ILE A 70 -15.09 2.86 1.61
CA ILE A 70 -15.88 1.80 0.97
C ILE A 70 -15.51 0.45 1.58
N ALA A 71 -16.52 -0.29 2.04
CA ALA A 71 -16.36 -1.68 2.43
C ALA A 71 -16.00 -2.54 1.21
N SER A 72 -14.90 -3.28 1.33
CA SER A 72 -14.41 -4.20 0.32
C SER A 72 -13.65 -5.31 1.01
N GLU A 73 -13.76 -6.52 0.48
CA GLU A 73 -13.14 -7.70 1.09
C GLU A 73 -11.64 -7.83 0.74
N ARG A 74 -11.23 -7.27 -0.41
CA ARG A 74 -9.91 -7.58 -1.00
C ARG A 74 -9.14 -6.39 -1.53
N GLU A 75 -9.78 -5.25 -1.76
CA GLU A 75 -9.14 -4.07 -2.33
C GLU A 75 -9.62 -2.75 -1.73
N TRP A 76 -8.69 -1.88 -1.37
CA TRP A 76 -8.95 -0.60 -0.72
C TRP A 76 -8.16 0.51 -1.41
N TYR A 77 -8.70 1.73 -1.37
CA TYR A 77 -8.20 2.86 -2.13
C TYR A 77 -7.98 4.05 -1.20
N PHE A 78 -6.84 4.73 -1.36
CA PHE A 78 -6.45 5.86 -0.53
C PHE A 78 -5.78 6.95 -1.35
N PHE A 79 -6.08 8.22 -1.05
CA PHE A 79 -5.19 9.32 -1.40
C PHE A 79 -4.08 9.39 -0.37
N VAL A 80 -2.83 9.46 -0.82
CA VAL A 80 -1.66 9.47 0.06
C VAL A 80 -0.86 10.73 -0.23
N PRO A 81 -0.77 11.67 0.73
CA PRO A 81 0.14 12.79 0.63
C PRO A 81 1.58 12.27 0.53
N ARG A 82 2.36 12.78 -0.43
CA ARG A 82 3.80 12.50 -0.51
C ARG A 82 4.50 13.36 0.52
N ASP A 83 5.55 12.82 1.15
CA ASP A 83 6.33 13.57 2.15
C ASP A 83 7.27 14.65 1.53
N GLY A 84 7.04 15.02 0.26
CA GLY A 84 7.93 15.87 -0.54
C GLY A 84 7.79 17.36 -0.24
N ALA A 85 6.57 17.87 -0.03
CA ALA A 85 6.36 19.32 0.11
C ALA A 85 6.98 19.93 1.37
N ARG A 86 6.95 19.23 2.53
CA ARG A 86 7.57 19.77 3.76
C ARG A 86 9.09 19.89 3.66
N LYS A 87 9.75 18.99 2.90
CA LYS A 87 11.20 19.05 2.72
C LYS A 87 11.62 20.21 1.83
N HIS A 88 10.88 20.49 0.75
CA HIS A 88 11.16 21.62 -0.14
C HIS A 88 10.96 22.99 0.54
N ALA A 89 10.00 23.13 1.47
CA ALA A 89 9.82 24.35 2.25
C ALA A 89 10.90 24.57 3.34
N SER A 90 11.64 23.52 3.73
CA SER A 90 12.64 23.57 4.81
C SER A 90 14.10 23.71 4.33
N GLY A 91 14.34 23.79 3.01
CA GLY A 91 15.69 23.87 2.45
C GLY A 91 16.55 22.59 2.59
N VAL A 92 16.03 21.55 3.25
CA VAL A 92 16.72 20.26 3.36
C VAL A 92 16.48 19.48 2.06
N ALA A 93 17.40 19.64 1.11
CA ALA A 93 17.50 18.87 -0.13
C ALA A 93 17.84 17.38 0.13
N GLY A 94 17.05 16.71 0.95
CA GLY A 94 17.12 15.27 1.15
C GLY A 94 16.19 14.59 0.17
N GLY A 95 16.65 14.41 -1.07
CA GLY A 95 16.04 13.57 -2.13
C GLY A 95 15.98 12.07 -1.78
N GLY A 96 15.72 11.77 -0.52
CA GLY A 96 15.50 10.44 -0.01
C GLY A 96 14.06 10.04 -0.29
N ARG A 97 13.90 8.90 -0.96
CA ARG A 97 12.64 8.16 -1.10
C ARG A 97 11.88 8.19 0.24
N PRO A 98 10.55 8.45 0.26
CA PRO A 98 9.76 8.39 1.48
C PRO A 98 10.05 7.09 2.24
N SER A 99 10.20 7.17 3.56
CA SER A 99 10.42 5.98 4.37
C SER A 99 9.21 5.06 4.19
N ARG A 100 9.45 3.95 3.49
CA ARG A 100 8.43 2.92 3.23
C ARG A 100 8.32 1.92 4.37
N THR A 101 8.89 2.25 5.52
CA THR A 101 8.91 1.42 6.73
C THR A 101 7.73 1.75 7.60
N THR A 102 7.01 0.72 8.04
CA THR A 102 5.91 0.80 9.00
C THR A 102 6.41 0.23 10.34
N GLU A 103 5.54 0.14 11.35
CA GLU A 103 5.91 -0.39 12.66
C GLU A 103 6.46 -1.82 12.58
N ARG A 104 5.76 -2.71 11.86
CA ARG A 104 6.08 -4.15 11.85
C ARG A 104 6.67 -4.63 10.53
N GLY A 105 7.03 -3.74 9.61
CA GLY A 105 7.53 -4.13 8.30
C GLY A 105 7.90 -2.98 7.36
N PHE A 106 7.94 -3.27 6.07
CA PHE A 106 8.27 -2.28 5.04
C PHE A 106 7.72 -2.63 3.66
N TRP A 107 7.41 -1.61 2.87
CA TRP A 107 7.00 -1.71 1.48
C TRP A 107 8.21 -1.68 0.54
N LYS A 108 8.38 -2.74 -0.24
CA LYS A 108 9.44 -2.86 -1.25
C LYS A 108 8.85 -2.72 -2.65
N ALA A 109 9.40 -1.81 -3.48
CA ALA A 109 8.99 -1.74 -4.88
C ALA A 109 9.42 -3.00 -5.65
N THR A 110 8.59 -3.40 -6.61
CA THR A 110 8.86 -4.49 -7.52
C THR A 110 8.80 -3.99 -8.96
N GLY A 111 9.87 -4.24 -9.73
CA GLY A 111 9.99 -3.80 -11.12
C GLY A 111 10.13 -2.28 -11.30
N SER A 112 10.11 -1.88 -12.57
CA SER A 112 10.08 -0.48 -13.01
C SER A 112 8.64 0.03 -13.08
N ASP A 113 8.48 1.35 -13.17
CA ASP A 113 7.16 1.95 -13.32
C ASP A 113 6.53 1.60 -14.66
N ARG A 114 5.24 1.28 -14.63
CA ARG A 114 4.45 0.97 -15.81
C ARG A 114 3.67 2.21 -16.25
N ALA A 115 3.72 2.54 -17.54
CA ALA A 115 2.86 3.54 -18.15
C ALA A 115 1.40 3.07 -18.15
N VAL A 116 0.50 3.93 -17.65
CA VAL A 116 -0.94 3.81 -17.84
C VAL A 116 -1.31 4.73 -19.01
N ARG A 117 -1.96 4.14 -20.02
CA ARG A 117 -2.29 4.81 -21.29
C ARG A 117 -3.81 4.84 -21.45
N CYS A 118 -4.31 5.84 -22.16
CA CYS A 118 -5.73 6.01 -22.44
C CYS A 118 -6.22 4.83 -23.29
N ALA A 119 -7.38 4.25 -22.96
CA ALA A 119 -7.94 3.13 -23.73
C ALA A 119 -8.32 3.55 -25.15
N ALA A 120 -8.81 4.78 -25.33
CA ALA A 120 -9.21 5.33 -26.63
C ALA A 120 -8.01 5.85 -27.46
N ASP A 121 -6.92 6.26 -26.81
CA ASP A 121 -5.68 6.69 -27.46
C ASP A 121 -4.45 6.09 -26.76
N PRO A 122 -3.91 4.96 -27.24
CA PRO A 122 -2.74 4.31 -26.65
C PRO A 122 -1.47 5.18 -26.65
N LYS A 123 -1.37 6.21 -27.50
CA LYS A 123 -0.21 7.11 -27.52
C LYS A 123 -0.24 8.07 -26.33
N ARG A 124 -1.44 8.42 -25.86
CA ARG A 124 -1.66 9.35 -24.75
C ARG A 124 -1.33 8.70 -23.40
N LEU A 125 -0.31 9.25 -22.74
CA LEU A 125 0.08 8.86 -21.38
C LEU A 125 -0.88 9.49 -20.37
N VAL A 126 -1.52 8.64 -19.56
CA VAL A 126 -2.46 9.05 -18.51
C VAL A 126 -1.76 9.14 -17.15
N GLY A 127 -0.76 8.31 -16.91
CA GLY A 127 0.02 8.33 -15.68
C GLY A 127 0.97 7.15 -15.55
N LEU A 128 1.51 6.95 -14.35
CA LEU A 128 2.44 5.88 -14.04
C LEU A 128 1.96 5.09 -12.84
N LYS A 129 2.22 3.78 -12.88
CA LYS A 129 1.92 2.82 -11.81
C LYS A 129 3.21 2.21 -11.29
N LYS A 130 3.43 2.31 -9.99
CA LYS A 130 4.49 1.59 -9.27
C LYS A 130 3.86 0.51 -8.39
N THR A 131 4.34 -0.72 -8.51
CA THR A 131 3.89 -1.83 -7.66
C THR A 131 4.84 -2.01 -6.49
N LEU A 132 4.29 -2.21 -5.29
CA LEU A 132 5.02 -2.50 -4.07
C LEU A 132 4.45 -3.75 -3.42
N VAL A 133 5.32 -4.51 -2.74
CA VAL A 133 4.96 -5.67 -1.92
C VAL A 133 5.41 -5.40 -0.49
N TYR A 134 4.56 -5.73 0.48
CA TYR A 134 4.89 -5.57 1.88
C TYR A 134 5.67 -6.76 2.41
N TYR A 135 6.67 -6.47 3.23
CA TYR A 135 7.50 -7.44 3.94
C TYR A 135 7.36 -7.21 5.44
N GLN A 136 7.00 -8.25 6.18
CA GLN A 136 6.90 -8.20 7.64
C GLN A 136 8.28 -8.44 8.27
N GLY A 137 8.61 -7.69 9.31
CA GLY A 137 9.91 -7.72 9.98
C GLY A 137 10.88 -6.64 9.51
N ARG A 138 12.09 -6.64 10.08
CA ARG A 138 13.06 -5.57 9.85
C ARG A 138 13.76 -5.73 8.50
N ALA A 139 13.85 -4.64 7.73
CA ALA A 139 14.62 -4.61 6.50
C ALA A 139 16.13 -4.91 6.75
N PRO A 140 16.83 -5.58 5.82
CA PRO A 140 16.34 -6.17 4.57
C PRO A 140 15.79 -7.61 4.73
N ARG A 141 15.79 -8.16 5.94
CA ARG A 141 15.52 -9.59 6.23
C ARG A 141 14.03 -9.92 6.48
N GLY A 142 13.12 -9.05 6.05
CA GLY A 142 11.68 -9.28 6.25
C GLY A 142 11.15 -10.46 5.43
N THR A 143 10.03 -11.03 5.87
CA THR A 143 9.29 -12.09 5.18
C THR A 143 8.27 -11.47 4.25
N LYS A 144 8.26 -11.91 2.98
CA LYS A 144 7.32 -11.42 1.97
C LYS A 144 5.88 -11.79 2.35
N THR A 145 4.97 -10.83 2.27
CA THR A 145 3.54 -11.06 2.52
C THR A 145 2.73 -11.11 1.21
N ASP A 146 1.44 -11.37 1.33
CA ASP A 146 0.44 -11.32 0.25
C ASP A 146 -0.11 -9.90 0.00
N TRP A 147 0.28 -8.92 0.82
CA TRP A 147 -0.13 -7.52 0.66
C TRP A 147 0.63 -6.83 -0.47
N VAL A 148 -0.13 -6.23 -1.36
CA VAL A 148 0.37 -5.51 -2.53
C VAL A 148 -0.26 -4.13 -2.58
N MET A 149 0.54 -3.15 -3.01
CA MET A 149 0.09 -1.79 -3.26
C MET A 149 0.47 -1.38 -4.67
N ASN A 150 -0.49 -0.78 -5.37
CA ASN A 150 -0.26 -0.05 -6.61
C ASN A 150 -0.36 1.45 -6.30
N GLU A 151 0.75 2.14 -6.48
CA GLU A 151 0.90 3.59 -6.34
C GLU A 151 0.74 4.20 -7.74
N TYR A 152 -0.29 5.03 -7.92
CA TYR A 152 -0.63 5.71 -9.17
C TYR A 152 -0.27 7.19 -9.06
N ARG A 153 0.43 7.70 -10.06
CA ARG A 153 0.83 9.11 -10.17
C ARG A 153 0.46 9.69 -11.52
N LEU A 154 0.07 10.96 -11.52
CA LEU A 154 -0.10 11.73 -12.75
C LEU A 154 1.27 11.90 -13.44
N PRO A 155 1.30 12.09 -14.77
CA PRO A 155 2.53 12.40 -15.50
C PRO A 155 3.08 13.74 -15.01
N ASP A 156 4.40 13.85 -14.92
CA ASP A 156 5.04 15.13 -14.70
C ASP A 156 4.70 16.04 -15.90
N LEU A 157 3.92 17.09 -15.67
CA LEU A 157 3.66 18.11 -16.67
C LEU A 157 4.97 18.90 -16.88
N ALA A 158 5.82 18.41 -17.77
CA ALA A 158 7.01 19.10 -18.22
C ALA A 158 6.61 20.45 -18.83
N GLY A 159 6.63 21.52 -18.03
CA GLY A 159 6.40 22.90 -18.50
C GLY A 159 5.59 23.81 -17.59
N ALA A 160 4.90 23.32 -16.55
CA ALA A 160 4.06 24.17 -15.69
C ALA A 160 4.61 24.26 -14.27
N GLY A 161 5.79 24.88 -14.06
CA GLY A 161 6.26 25.37 -12.74
C GLY A 161 5.98 24.48 -11.51
N ALA A 162 6.01 23.14 -11.67
CA ALA A 162 5.29 22.19 -10.82
C ALA A 162 6.07 21.78 -9.57
N GLY A 163 6.64 22.75 -8.85
CA GLY A 163 7.36 22.49 -7.60
C GLY A 163 6.44 22.05 -6.45
N GLU A 164 5.14 22.35 -6.51
CA GLU A 164 4.25 22.20 -5.35
C GLU A 164 2.93 21.44 -5.64
N GLN A 165 2.61 21.18 -6.91
CA GLN A 165 1.26 20.76 -7.32
C GLN A 165 1.02 19.25 -7.45
N GLN A 166 2.00 18.40 -7.11
CA GLN A 166 1.95 16.94 -7.33
C GLN A 166 2.24 16.11 -6.06
N ASP A 167 1.83 16.62 -4.89
CA ASP A 167 2.17 16.03 -3.59
C ASP A 167 1.12 15.00 -3.09
N VAL A 168 0.30 14.43 -3.98
CA VAL A 168 -0.65 13.35 -3.65
C VAL A 168 -0.56 12.25 -4.70
N VAL A 169 -0.54 10.99 -4.24
CA VAL A 169 -0.69 9.79 -5.08
C VAL A 169 -1.99 9.06 -4.72
N LEU A 170 -2.49 8.26 -5.65
CA LEU A 170 -3.57 7.32 -5.35
C LEU A 170 -2.99 5.93 -5.15
N CYS A 171 -3.27 5.32 -4.00
CA CYS A 171 -2.82 3.97 -3.67
C CYS A 171 -4.00 3.00 -3.68
N LYS A 172 -3.90 1.93 -4.46
CA LYS A 172 -4.74 0.74 -4.35
C LYS A 172 -3.99 -0.31 -3.56
N VAL A 173 -4.52 -0.73 -2.42
CA VAL A 173 -3.96 -1.81 -1.57
C VAL A 173 -4.86 -3.03 -1.67
N TYR A 174 -4.26 -4.20 -1.82
CA TYR A 174 -5.03 -5.45 -1.93
C TYR A 174 -4.23 -6.65 -1.46
N ARG A 175 -4.93 -7.76 -1.18
CA ARG A 175 -4.32 -9.05 -0.87
C ARG A 175 -4.34 -9.94 -2.10
N LYS A 176 -3.19 -10.49 -2.47
CA LYS A 176 -3.14 -11.57 -3.47
C LYS A 176 -3.78 -12.83 -2.90
N ALA A 177 -4.58 -13.53 -3.70
CA ALA A 177 -4.98 -14.88 -3.34
C ALA A 177 -3.73 -15.76 -3.26
N VAL A 178 -3.48 -16.35 -2.10
CA VAL A 178 -2.43 -17.35 -1.92
C VAL A 178 -2.96 -18.65 -2.52
N SER A 179 -2.22 -19.27 -3.42
CA SER A 179 -2.61 -20.57 -3.97
C SER A 179 -2.62 -21.62 -2.85
N LEU A 180 -3.53 -22.60 -2.92
CA LEU A 180 -3.62 -23.67 -1.91
C LEU A 180 -2.27 -24.36 -1.68
N LYS A 181 -1.54 -24.64 -2.77
CA LYS A 181 -0.19 -25.22 -2.74
C LYS A 181 0.82 -24.37 -1.96
N GLU A 182 0.76 -23.05 -2.10
CA GLU A 182 1.67 -22.15 -1.37
C GLU A 182 1.31 -22.08 0.11
N LEU A 183 0.03 -22.21 0.46
CA LEU A 183 -0.41 -22.30 1.85
C LEU A 183 0.07 -23.60 2.50
N GLU A 184 -0.12 -24.74 1.82
CA GLU A 184 0.35 -26.06 2.28
C GLU A 184 1.86 -26.07 2.52
N GLN A 185 2.64 -25.48 1.61
CA GLN A 185 4.09 -25.36 1.76
C GLN A 185 4.49 -24.52 2.97
N ARG A 186 3.78 -23.41 3.25
CA ARG A 186 4.04 -22.57 4.43
C ARG A 186 3.74 -23.31 5.73
N VAL A 187 2.62 -24.03 5.79
CA VAL A 187 2.25 -24.86 6.95
C VAL A 187 3.29 -25.96 7.17
N ALA A 188 3.68 -26.69 6.11
CA ALA A 188 4.70 -27.72 6.20
C ALA A 188 6.05 -27.18 6.71
N MET A 189 6.46 -26.00 6.24
CA MET A 189 7.71 -25.37 6.69
C MET A 189 7.64 -24.91 8.15
N GLU A 190 6.48 -24.42 8.62
CA GLU A 190 6.27 -24.03 10.02
C GLU A 190 6.30 -25.25 10.96
N GLU A 191 5.65 -26.35 10.58
CA GLU A 191 5.68 -27.61 11.33
C GLU A 191 7.11 -28.19 11.43
N LEU A 192 7.89 -28.13 10.35
CA LEU A 192 9.30 -28.51 10.35
C LEU A 192 10.15 -27.61 11.27
N ALA A 193 9.86 -26.31 11.34
CA ALA A 193 10.56 -25.40 12.23
C ALA A 193 10.25 -25.69 13.71
N ARG A 194 8.97 -25.95 14.04
CA ARG A 194 8.53 -26.33 15.39
C ARG A 194 9.16 -27.64 15.86
N THR A 195 9.17 -28.67 15.02
CA THR A 195 9.79 -29.97 15.33
C THR A 195 11.31 -29.92 15.49
N ARG A 196 12.00 -29.02 14.77
CA ARG A 196 13.44 -28.79 14.99
C ARG A 196 13.73 -28.07 16.30
N SER A 197 12.85 -27.17 16.74
CA SER A 197 12.98 -26.45 18.01
C SER A 197 12.70 -27.33 19.23
N SER A 198 11.97 -28.44 19.09
CA SER A 198 11.57 -29.32 20.19
C SER A 198 12.47 -30.54 20.42
N ARG A 199 13.58 -30.69 19.66
CA ARG A 199 14.53 -31.79 19.89
C ARG A 199 15.39 -31.50 21.13
N PRO A 200 15.34 -32.33 22.18
CA PRO A 200 16.25 -32.17 23.31
C PRO A 200 17.69 -32.44 22.85
N SER A 201 18.63 -31.59 23.26
CA SER A 201 20.06 -31.82 23.07
C SER A 201 20.47 -33.09 23.82
N THR A 202 20.89 -34.12 23.09
CA THR A 202 21.47 -35.34 23.68
C THR A 202 22.71 -34.96 24.48
N PRO A 203 22.80 -35.27 25.80
CA PRO A 203 24.00 -35.02 26.55
C PRO A 203 25.11 -35.95 26.04
N SER A 204 26.27 -35.36 25.73
CA SER A 204 27.50 -36.09 25.41
C SER A 204 27.95 -36.86 26.64
N CYS A 205 27.84 -38.19 26.60
CA CYS A 205 28.39 -39.07 27.63
C CYS A 205 29.91 -39.12 27.47
N SER A 206 30.64 -38.49 28.39
CA SER A 206 32.09 -38.59 28.47
C SER A 206 32.45 -39.84 29.29
N THR A 207 32.88 -40.91 28.62
CA THR A 207 33.38 -42.09 29.30
C THR A 207 34.73 -41.76 29.93
N MET A 208 34.81 -41.70 31.26
CA MET A 208 36.10 -41.65 31.96
C MET A 208 36.75 -43.03 31.91
N ALA A 209 37.89 -43.11 31.21
CA ALA A 209 38.75 -44.27 31.23
C ALA A 209 39.39 -44.39 32.63
N THR A 210 39.12 -45.50 33.32
CA THR A 210 39.85 -45.89 34.53
C THR A 210 41.06 -46.71 34.11
N THR A 211 42.26 -46.21 34.42
CA THR A 211 43.52 -46.95 34.28
C THR A 211 43.74 -47.78 35.55
N GLY A 212 43.98 -49.07 35.37
CA GLY A 212 44.56 -49.99 36.35
C GLY A 212 45.75 -50.68 35.73
#